data_AF-A0A9D6KKQ2-F1
#
_entry.id   AF-A0A9D6KKQ2-F1
#
_cell.length_a   1.000
_cell.length_b   1.000
_cell.length_c   1.000
_cell.angle_alpha   90.00
_cell.angle_beta   90.00
_cell.angle_gamma   90.00
#
_symmetry.space_group_name_H-M   'P 1'
#
loop_
_entity.id
_entity.type
_entity.pdbx_description
1 polymer ?
#
loop_
_entity_poly.entity_id
_entity_poly.type
_entity_poly.pdbx_seq_one_letter_code
_entity_poly.pdbx_strand_id
1 'polypeptide(L)'
;MVRYLWLGLLLLIVRVGAVNGQTTAFTYQGQLTDGAAPANATYDLQFKLFDAASNGTQKGGTNTKDNVSVANGLFTVQLDFGAVFDGNARYLELGVRPGASTGGYQMLLPRQALAPAPYALFSAAPWVTNGGNVSFTNGNVGIGTASPLTRLHVASGASDILPPRIESSGTTGFAAGWDFYQGAVGKGYVGVPDSAADIGAGELVVFGGAGTKTSLWAGRTRSVTLDIGGRVGIGTASPTGTLTVRAPSLADNIFEVYDATGFFKFVVTSEGYVALATLRPEASTKHICFNSGFLSQCSSAAEYVPTVASDLGDPEPGDLVSIVGVNPYGDEHAPFAVGKSTQACDQNLVGFLLKPELSADGNKLNDHYLPLAIYGYFPAKVTLENGLIKRGDPITSSSKPGYGMKAISACKIIGYALEDADREGTIQVFAQQSESAAPEVAALRSQVRALRQENAVLAARLEAMAEPNRALEARLSALEQALERHTEVRQAGLSSSLGNGF
;
A
#
# COMPACT_ATOMS: atom_id res chain seq x y z
N MET A 1 64.19 -34.99 58.35
CA MET A 1 63.53 -33.74 57.90
C MET A 1 62.91 -33.99 56.54
N VAL A 2 61.58 -34.13 56.47
CA VAL A 2 60.84 -34.06 55.21
C VAL A 2 59.55 -33.28 55.49
N ARG A 3 59.47 -32.08 54.90
CA ARG A 3 58.31 -31.18 54.93
C ARG A 3 57.33 -31.61 53.83
N TYR A 4 56.06 -31.76 54.16
CA TYR A 4 55.00 -31.85 53.15
C TYR A 4 54.20 -30.53 53.12
N LEU A 5 54.21 -29.92 51.94
CA LEU A 5 53.49 -28.73 51.55
C LEU A 5 52.05 -29.14 51.18
N TRP A 6 51.04 -28.64 51.89
CA TRP A 6 49.63 -28.76 51.45
C TRP A 6 49.14 -27.38 51.02
N LEU A 7 48.80 -27.26 49.73
CA LEU A 7 48.09 -26.12 49.16
C LEU A 7 46.65 -26.12 49.69
N GLY A 8 46.29 -25.12 50.49
CA GLY A 8 44.91 -24.82 50.87
C GLY A 8 44.36 -23.66 50.01
N LEU A 9 43.36 -23.96 49.20
CA LEU A 9 42.55 -23.01 48.43
C LEU A 9 41.91 -21.96 49.37
N LEU A 10 42.32 -20.70 49.28
CA LEU A 10 41.73 -19.59 50.02
C LEU A 10 40.45 -19.11 49.31
N LEU A 11 39.29 -19.56 49.79
CA LEU A 11 37.99 -19.06 49.34
C LEU A 11 37.76 -17.65 49.94
N LEU A 12 37.99 -16.60 49.15
CA LEU A 12 37.73 -15.21 49.56
C LEU A 12 36.21 -14.95 49.56
N ILE A 13 35.56 -15.14 50.70
CA ILE A 13 34.18 -14.70 50.93
C ILE A 13 34.21 -13.18 51.08
N VAL A 14 33.93 -12.45 50.01
CA VAL A 14 33.61 -11.02 50.10
C VAL A 14 32.25 -10.91 50.79
N ARG A 15 32.26 -10.62 52.09
CA ARG A 15 31.06 -10.13 52.78
C ARG A 15 30.79 -8.72 52.27
N VAL A 16 29.71 -8.56 51.52
CA VAL A 16 29.04 -7.27 51.38
C VAL A 16 28.39 -6.96 52.73
N GLY A 17 29.13 -6.28 53.60
CA GLY A 17 28.53 -5.63 54.76
C GLY A 17 27.66 -4.50 54.23
N ALA A 18 26.35 -4.58 54.48
CA ALA A 18 25.49 -3.43 54.33
C ALA A 18 26.06 -2.29 55.20
N VAL A 19 26.44 -1.19 54.57
CA VAL A 19 26.75 0.06 55.27
C VAL A 19 25.41 0.63 55.73
N ASN A 20 25.03 0.36 56.97
CA ASN A 20 23.89 1.05 57.60
C ASN A 20 24.34 2.47 57.96
N GLY A 21 23.85 3.45 57.20
CA GLY A 21 24.30 4.84 57.27
C GLY A 21 23.94 5.63 58.53
N GLN A 22 23.21 5.05 59.50
CA GLN A 22 22.92 5.68 60.80
C GLN A 22 22.83 4.61 61.90
N THR A 23 23.39 4.91 63.09
CA THR A 23 23.20 4.09 64.30
C THR A 23 21.75 4.26 64.81
N THR A 24 21.19 3.21 65.41
CA THR A 24 19.86 3.25 66.08
C THR A 24 19.91 3.91 67.46
N ALA A 25 21.11 4.32 67.91
CA ALA A 25 21.32 4.98 69.17
C ALA A 25 20.95 6.46 69.13
N PHE A 26 20.28 6.96 70.17
CA PHE A 26 19.96 8.38 70.35
C PHE A 26 20.32 8.87 71.76
N THR A 27 20.51 10.19 71.90
CA THR A 27 20.78 10.82 73.20
C THR A 27 19.47 11.10 73.92
N TYR A 28 19.39 10.71 75.19
CA TYR A 28 18.27 11.02 76.08
C TYR A 28 18.77 11.86 77.25
N GLN A 29 18.13 13.01 77.47
CA GLN A 29 18.37 13.89 78.60
C GLN A 29 17.14 13.89 79.50
N GLY A 30 17.35 13.68 80.79
CA GLY A 30 16.28 13.60 81.77
C GLY A 30 16.58 14.43 83.01
N GLN A 31 15.51 14.78 83.73
CA GLN A 31 15.59 15.39 85.06
C GLN A 31 15.05 14.40 86.10
N LEU A 32 15.84 14.14 87.14
CA LEU A 32 15.53 13.26 88.26
C LEU A 32 15.48 14.09 89.55
N THR A 33 14.44 13.87 90.33
CA THR A 33 14.32 14.39 91.70
C THR A 33 14.42 13.23 92.68
N ASP A 34 15.07 13.46 93.81
CA ASP A 34 15.07 12.56 94.95
C ASP A 34 14.21 13.21 96.05
N GLY A 35 12.98 12.72 96.20
CA GLY A 35 11.93 13.44 96.93
C GLY A 35 11.57 14.76 96.24
N ALA A 36 11.59 15.86 97.00
CA ALA A 36 11.29 17.21 96.50
C ALA A 36 12.54 17.98 96.01
N ALA A 37 13.74 17.41 96.15
CA ALA A 37 14.99 18.05 95.76
C ALA A 37 15.52 17.47 94.43
N PRO A 38 16.24 18.25 93.61
CA PRO A 38 16.97 17.72 92.46
C PRO A 38 18.02 16.69 92.91
N ALA A 39 18.07 15.53 92.26
CA ALA A 39 19.03 14.48 92.58
C ALA A 39 20.47 14.93 92.29
N ASN A 40 21.43 14.65 93.17
CA ASN A 40 22.83 15.08 93.01
C ASN A 40 23.81 14.00 93.47
N ALA A 41 23.78 12.84 92.80
CA ALA A 41 24.58 11.66 93.09
C ALA A 41 24.65 10.72 91.86
N THR A 42 25.27 9.57 92.00
CA THR A 42 25.26 8.52 90.98
C THR A 42 24.06 7.58 91.16
N TYR A 43 23.36 7.28 90.06
CA TYR A 43 22.21 6.37 90.03
C TYR A 43 22.40 5.32 88.92
N ASP A 44 21.88 4.12 89.14
CA ASP A 44 21.68 3.18 88.05
C ASP A 44 20.32 3.45 87.41
N LEU A 45 20.29 3.54 86.08
CA LEU A 45 19.10 3.84 85.30
C LEU A 45 18.79 2.69 84.34
N GLN A 46 17.54 2.24 84.32
CA GLN A 46 17.05 1.22 83.41
C GLN A 46 15.96 1.78 82.51
N PHE A 47 16.12 1.63 81.20
CA PHE A 47 15.19 2.12 80.20
C PHE A 47 14.58 0.97 79.41
N LYS A 48 13.25 0.97 79.28
CA LYS A 48 12.48 0.03 78.46
C LYS A 48 11.52 0.80 77.57
N LEU A 49 11.32 0.31 76.36
CA LEU A 49 10.42 0.94 75.39
C LEU A 49 9.15 0.11 75.25
N PHE A 50 7.98 0.75 75.18
CA PHE A 50 6.67 0.10 75.10
C PHE A 50 5.81 0.70 73.99
N ASP A 51 4.80 -0.05 73.52
CA ASP A 51 3.82 0.41 72.53
C ASP A 51 2.59 1.13 73.12
N ALA A 52 2.46 1.18 74.45
CA ALA A 52 1.39 1.91 75.13
C ALA A 52 1.86 2.56 76.45
N ALA A 53 1.18 3.63 76.86
CA ALA A 53 1.45 4.39 78.09
C ALA A 53 1.29 3.56 79.38
N SER A 54 0.38 2.57 79.36
CA SER A 54 0.11 1.60 80.43
C SER A 54 -0.22 0.24 79.82
N ASN A 55 0.19 -0.87 80.46
CA ASN A 55 -0.07 -2.25 80.01
C ASN A 55 0.43 -2.61 78.59
N GLY A 56 1.32 -1.81 78.00
CA GLY A 56 1.90 -2.08 76.69
C GLY A 56 2.90 -3.24 76.69
N THR A 57 3.20 -3.76 75.49
CA THR A 57 4.24 -4.76 75.25
C THR A 57 5.59 -4.08 75.03
N GLN A 58 6.66 -4.61 75.63
CA GLN A 58 8.01 -4.08 75.44
C GLN A 58 8.46 -4.25 73.98
N LYS A 59 9.12 -3.23 73.43
CA LYS A 59 9.78 -3.23 72.12
C LYS A 59 11.29 -3.09 72.33
N GLY A 60 12.07 -3.95 71.68
CA GLY A 60 13.53 -3.92 71.78
C GLY A 60 14.09 -4.35 73.14
N GLY A 61 15.42 -4.31 73.26
CA GLY A 61 16.15 -4.69 74.46
C GLY A 61 16.07 -3.65 75.57
N THR A 62 16.21 -4.09 76.82
CA THR A 62 16.35 -3.21 77.98
C THR A 62 17.72 -2.52 77.95
N ASN A 63 17.74 -1.19 78.10
CA ASN A 63 18.97 -0.41 78.22
C ASN A 63 19.27 -0.16 79.70
N THR A 64 20.28 -0.82 80.25
CA THR A 64 20.77 -0.56 81.62
C THR A 64 22.00 0.34 81.56
N LYS A 65 22.02 1.38 82.38
CA LYS A 65 23.11 2.36 82.50
C LYS A 65 23.49 2.44 83.97
N ASP A 66 24.57 1.77 84.33
CA ASP A 66 25.06 1.75 85.71
C ASP A 66 25.90 3.00 86.00
N ASN A 67 25.86 3.47 87.25
CA ASN A 67 26.67 4.59 87.77
C ASN A 67 26.53 5.89 86.95
N VAL A 68 25.33 6.22 86.48
CA VAL A 68 25.06 7.49 85.78
C VAL A 68 25.17 8.64 86.78
N SER A 69 26.07 9.58 86.52
CA SER A 69 26.18 10.81 87.31
C SER A 69 24.99 11.71 87.03
N VAL A 70 24.25 12.04 88.08
CA VAL A 70 23.14 12.99 88.06
C VAL A 70 23.57 14.22 88.85
N ALA A 71 23.56 15.39 88.20
CA ALA A 71 23.99 16.64 88.80
C ALA A 71 22.88 17.68 88.71
N ASN A 72 22.48 18.26 89.85
CA ASN A 72 21.34 19.20 89.95
C ASN A 72 20.07 18.66 89.26
N GLY A 73 19.85 17.36 89.39
CA GLY A 73 18.77 16.61 88.79
C GLY A 73 18.97 16.23 87.33
N LEU A 74 19.95 16.76 86.60
CA LEU A 74 20.11 16.47 85.18
C LEU A 74 21.03 15.28 84.92
N PHE A 75 20.67 14.46 83.93
CA PHE A 75 21.52 13.40 83.39
C PHE A 75 21.40 13.31 81.87
N THR A 76 22.42 12.75 81.23
CA THR A 76 22.44 12.47 79.79
C THR A 76 22.95 11.04 79.58
N VAL A 77 22.23 10.25 78.77
CA VAL A 77 22.63 8.89 78.41
C VAL A 77 22.39 8.64 76.93
N GLN A 78 23.10 7.67 76.35
CA GLN A 78 22.84 7.18 75.01
C GLN A 78 22.00 5.89 75.10
N LEU A 79 20.85 5.86 74.42
CA LEU A 79 19.93 4.72 74.39
C LEU A 79 19.91 4.11 72.99
N ASP A 80 19.90 2.78 72.92
CA ASP A 80 19.76 2.06 71.65
C ASP A 80 18.83 0.86 71.83
N PHE A 81 17.65 0.93 71.21
CA PHE A 81 16.66 -0.16 71.25
C PHE A 81 16.66 -1.00 69.96
N GLY A 82 17.58 -0.74 69.03
CA GLY A 82 17.58 -1.28 67.67
C GLY A 82 16.52 -0.64 66.77
N ALA A 83 16.20 -1.30 65.66
CA ALA A 83 15.24 -0.83 64.65
C ALA A 83 13.77 -1.01 65.10
N VAL A 84 13.37 -0.34 66.18
CA VAL A 84 12.02 -0.45 66.78
C VAL A 84 11.14 0.78 66.59
N PHE A 85 11.68 1.85 66.00
CA PHE A 85 10.95 3.07 65.65
C PHE A 85 10.43 2.97 64.21
N ASP A 86 9.19 2.55 64.06
CA ASP A 86 8.52 2.24 62.79
C ASP A 86 7.47 3.30 62.38
N GLY A 87 7.45 4.44 63.08
CA GLY A 87 6.47 5.51 62.92
C GLY A 87 5.26 5.42 63.86
N ASN A 88 5.05 4.29 64.55
CA ASN A 88 4.03 4.19 65.60
C ASN A 88 4.50 4.82 66.92
N ALA A 89 3.56 5.22 67.79
CA ALA A 89 3.87 5.79 69.10
C ALA A 89 4.72 4.82 69.95
N ARG A 90 5.65 5.38 70.73
CA ARG A 90 6.50 4.64 71.68
C ARG A 90 6.50 5.34 73.04
N TYR A 91 6.63 4.56 74.10
CA TYR A 91 6.60 5.05 75.47
C TYR A 91 7.80 4.52 76.25
N LEU A 92 8.62 5.41 76.79
CA LEU A 92 9.81 5.11 77.56
C LEU A 92 9.45 4.93 79.03
N GLU A 93 9.75 3.76 79.58
CA GLU A 93 9.71 3.47 81.02
C GLU A 93 11.11 3.65 81.60
N LEU A 94 11.19 4.37 82.72
CA LEU A 94 12.43 4.61 83.45
C LEU A 94 12.35 3.94 84.83
N GLY A 95 13.27 3.03 85.09
CA GLY A 95 13.57 2.50 86.41
C GLY A 95 14.81 3.19 86.98
N VAL A 96 14.77 3.58 88.25
CA VAL A 96 15.90 4.23 88.94
C VAL A 96 16.22 3.52 90.25
N ARG A 97 17.51 3.46 90.62
CA ARG A 97 17.96 3.14 91.97
C ARG A 97 19.27 3.88 92.29
N PRO A 98 19.59 4.13 93.57
CA PRO A 98 20.90 4.67 93.94
C PRO A 98 22.05 3.80 93.41
N GLY A 99 23.14 4.39 92.91
CA GLY A 99 24.19 3.64 92.20
C GLY A 99 24.94 2.60 93.05
N ALA A 100 24.97 2.77 94.37
CA ALA A 100 25.53 1.78 95.29
C ALA A 100 24.55 0.64 95.64
N SER A 101 23.29 0.72 95.20
CA SER A 101 22.24 -0.23 95.54
C SER A 101 22.27 -1.45 94.62
N THR A 102 22.15 -2.64 95.20
CA THR A 102 21.90 -3.89 94.45
C THR A 102 20.43 -4.29 94.44
N GLY A 103 19.54 -3.45 95.01
CA GLY A 103 18.10 -3.68 95.04
C GLY A 103 17.41 -3.56 93.68
N GLY A 104 16.10 -3.81 93.65
CA GLY A 104 15.28 -3.62 92.45
C GLY A 104 15.19 -2.15 92.03
N TYR A 105 14.90 -1.90 90.75
CA TYR A 105 14.67 -0.56 90.21
C TYR A 105 13.27 -0.07 90.60
N GLN A 106 13.17 1.17 91.08
CA GLN A 106 11.90 1.86 91.25
C GLN A 106 11.42 2.39 89.90
N MET A 107 10.22 1.98 89.47
CA MET A 107 9.65 2.44 88.22
C MET A 107 9.02 3.83 88.38
N LEU A 108 9.38 4.74 87.48
CA LEU A 108 8.82 6.08 87.37
C LEU A 108 7.66 6.04 86.38
N LEU A 109 6.44 6.24 86.90
CA LEU A 109 5.21 6.29 86.12
C LEU A 109 4.62 7.72 86.15
N PRO A 110 3.90 8.15 85.09
CA PRO A 110 3.59 7.41 83.86
C PRO A 110 4.78 7.32 82.89
N ARG A 111 4.74 6.36 81.96
CA ARG A 111 5.76 6.24 80.90
C ARG A 111 5.75 7.49 80.02
N GLN A 112 6.94 7.95 79.65
CA GLN A 112 7.10 9.15 78.83
C GLN A 112 6.87 8.82 77.35
N ALA A 113 5.95 9.52 76.68
CA ALA A 113 5.79 9.39 75.24
C ALA A 113 7.05 9.87 74.50
N LEU A 114 7.62 9.02 73.64
CA LEU A 114 8.60 9.39 72.64
C LEU A 114 7.85 9.63 71.34
N ALA A 115 7.57 10.90 71.05
CA ALA A 115 7.05 11.29 69.75
C ALA A 115 8.15 11.05 68.68
N PRO A 116 7.79 10.54 67.48
CA PRO A 116 8.75 10.43 66.40
C PRO A 116 9.38 11.80 66.11
N ALA A 117 10.71 11.88 66.11
CA ALA A 117 11.40 13.06 65.61
C ALA A 117 11.05 13.21 64.11
N PRO A 118 10.55 14.37 63.64
CA PRO A 118 10.03 14.54 62.28
C PRO A 118 11.00 14.05 61.19
N TYR A 119 12.30 14.20 61.41
CA TYR A 119 13.35 13.83 60.45
C TYR A 119 13.49 12.30 60.19
N ALA A 120 13.06 11.42 61.10
CA ALA A 120 13.28 9.98 60.95
C ALA A 120 12.26 9.31 59.99
N LEU A 121 11.03 9.84 59.92
CA LEU A 121 9.97 9.33 59.04
C LEU A 121 10.29 9.54 57.55
N PHE A 122 11.03 10.60 57.22
CA PHE A 122 11.36 10.95 55.83
C PHE A 122 12.61 10.23 55.30
N SER A 123 13.39 9.54 56.14
CA SER A 123 14.63 8.88 55.69
C SER A 123 14.41 7.50 55.06
N ALA A 124 13.26 6.85 55.33
CA ALA A 124 12.94 5.53 54.81
C ALA A 124 12.25 5.55 53.42
N ALA A 125 11.78 6.72 52.98
CA ALA A 125 11.19 6.91 51.65
C ALA A 125 12.03 7.95 50.90
N PRO A 126 12.76 7.58 49.82
CA PRO A 126 13.55 8.54 49.05
C PRO A 126 12.72 9.61 48.33
N TRP A 127 11.39 9.55 48.42
CA TRP A 127 10.46 10.46 47.75
C TRP A 127 9.40 10.95 48.73
N VAL A 128 9.22 12.27 48.80
CA VAL A 128 8.05 12.88 49.43
C VAL A 128 6.91 12.82 48.42
N THR A 129 5.91 11.97 48.68
CA THR A 129 4.68 11.97 47.89
C THR A 129 3.90 13.24 48.20
N ASN A 130 3.83 14.18 47.25
CA ASN A 130 2.84 15.26 47.32
C ASN A 130 1.54 14.73 46.68
N GLY A 131 0.61 14.25 47.51
CA GLY A 131 -0.56 13.48 47.06
C GLY A 131 -0.29 11.97 46.89
N GLY A 132 -1.25 11.20 46.38
CA GLY A 132 -1.25 9.73 46.39
C GLY A 132 -0.64 9.02 45.17
N ASN A 133 0.13 9.71 44.31
CA ASN A 133 0.30 9.28 42.92
C ASN A 133 1.68 8.73 42.52
N VAL A 134 2.69 8.71 43.40
CA VAL A 134 4.01 8.11 43.12
C VAL A 134 4.33 7.06 44.17
N SER A 135 4.77 5.87 43.75
CA SER A 135 5.08 4.74 44.63
C SER A 135 6.47 4.16 44.35
N PHE A 136 7.08 3.60 45.38
CA PHE A 136 8.30 2.81 45.27
C PHE A 136 8.10 1.46 45.96
N THR A 137 7.95 0.40 45.16
CA THR A 137 7.61 -0.94 45.64
C THR A 137 8.59 -1.93 45.05
N ASN A 138 9.34 -2.65 45.91
CA ASN A 138 10.28 -3.69 45.49
C ASN A 138 11.33 -3.23 44.46
N GLY A 139 11.79 -1.98 44.52
CA GLY A 139 12.77 -1.45 43.55
C GLY A 139 12.17 -0.84 42.28
N ASN A 140 10.86 -0.88 42.12
CA ASN A 140 10.14 -0.32 40.97
C ASN A 140 9.47 1.01 41.34
N VAL A 141 9.48 1.96 40.41
CA VAL A 141 8.78 3.25 40.52
C VAL A 141 7.44 3.16 39.79
N GLY A 142 6.35 3.40 40.51
CA GLY A 142 5.01 3.55 39.96
C GLY A 142 4.58 5.01 39.93
N ILE A 143 3.97 5.46 38.83
CA ILE A 143 3.28 6.75 38.73
C ILE A 143 1.82 6.46 38.35
N GLY A 144 0.87 6.86 39.19
CA GLY A 144 -0.55 6.52 39.06
C GLY A 144 -0.89 5.08 39.45
N THR A 145 0.06 4.31 39.99
CA THR A 145 -0.14 2.92 40.48
C THR A 145 0.73 2.61 41.69
N ALA A 146 0.21 1.81 42.62
CA ALA A 146 0.95 1.28 43.78
C ALA A 146 1.59 -0.10 43.53
N SER A 147 1.23 -0.75 42.41
CA SER A 147 1.66 -2.10 42.04
C SER A 147 2.43 -2.10 40.71
N PRO A 148 3.63 -1.49 40.66
CA PRO A 148 4.42 -1.40 39.43
C PRO A 148 4.93 -2.79 38.97
N LEU A 149 4.69 -3.13 37.70
CA LEU A 149 5.07 -4.44 37.11
C LEU A 149 6.53 -4.48 36.64
N THR A 150 7.10 -3.33 36.31
CA THR A 150 8.48 -3.17 35.84
C THR A 150 9.11 -1.97 36.55
N ARG A 151 10.41 -1.73 36.33
CA ARG A 151 11.17 -0.68 37.03
C ARG A 151 10.54 0.70 36.95
N LEU A 152 9.88 1.01 35.85
CA LEU A 152 9.06 2.19 35.69
C LEU A 152 7.70 1.77 35.13
N HIS A 153 6.65 1.98 35.91
CA HIS A 153 5.28 1.75 35.50
C HIS A 153 4.48 3.04 35.63
N VAL A 154 4.12 3.64 34.50
CA VAL A 154 3.20 4.79 34.46
C VAL A 154 1.83 4.28 34.07
N ALA A 155 0.85 4.48 34.93
CA ALA A 155 -0.53 4.07 34.73
C ALA A 155 -1.44 5.30 34.75
N SER A 156 -2.28 5.45 33.73
CA SER A 156 -3.33 6.46 33.71
C SER A 156 -4.65 5.88 34.25
N GLY A 157 -5.37 6.67 35.04
CA GLY A 157 -6.70 6.34 35.57
C GLY A 157 -7.83 6.77 34.63
N ALA A 158 -9.05 6.33 34.94
CA ALA A 158 -10.25 6.64 34.15
C ALA A 158 -10.60 8.15 34.08
N SER A 159 -10.11 8.94 35.04
CA SER A 159 -10.31 10.38 35.11
C SER A 159 -9.18 11.20 34.45
N ASP A 160 -8.13 10.53 33.93
CA ASP A 160 -7.05 11.21 33.24
C ASP A 160 -7.49 11.58 31.82
N ILE A 161 -7.49 12.87 31.51
CA ILE A 161 -7.97 13.39 30.22
C ILE A 161 -6.87 13.32 29.14
N LEU A 162 -5.60 13.22 29.55
CA LEU A 162 -4.44 13.17 28.67
C LEU A 162 -3.54 11.97 29.02
N PRO A 163 -2.86 11.37 28.04
CA PRO A 163 -1.86 10.33 28.30
C PRO A 163 -0.64 10.90 29.04
N PRO A 164 0.24 10.03 29.57
CA PRO A 164 1.52 10.45 30.12
C PRO A 164 2.29 11.33 29.14
N ARG A 165 2.82 12.45 29.63
CA ARG A 165 3.53 13.45 28.83
C ARG A 165 5.02 13.42 29.11
N ILE A 166 5.80 13.51 28.03
CA ILE A 166 7.23 13.86 28.07
C ILE A 166 7.36 15.13 27.25
N GLU A 167 7.79 16.20 27.89
CA GLU A 167 7.91 17.53 27.28
C GLU A 167 9.26 18.13 27.62
N SER A 168 9.74 18.99 26.72
CA SER A 168 10.90 19.84 26.96
C SER A 168 10.54 21.27 26.62
N SER A 169 10.98 22.19 27.48
CA SER A 169 10.98 23.62 27.24
C SER A 169 12.31 24.13 26.67
N GLY A 170 13.31 23.26 26.54
CA GLY A 170 14.62 23.58 25.98
C GLY A 170 14.57 23.75 24.47
N THR A 171 15.46 24.61 23.95
CA THR A 171 15.57 24.93 22.51
C THR A 171 16.87 24.41 21.88
N THR A 172 17.54 23.46 22.55
CA THR A 172 18.75 22.83 22.02
C THR A 172 18.73 21.30 22.22
N GLY A 173 18.54 20.55 21.13
CA GLY A 173 18.79 19.11 21.03
C GLY A 173 17.61 18.16 21.33
N PHE A 174 17.93 16.95 21.79
CA PHE A 174 16.99 15.86 22.11
C PHE A 174 16.52 15.96 23.55
N ALA A 175 15.48 16.74 23.79
CA ALA A 175 15.06 17.01 25.16
C ALA A 175 13.73 16.35 25.55
N ALA A 176 12.91 15.89 24.59
CA ALA A 176 11.67 15.18 24.85
C ALA A 176 11.60 13.84 24.10
N GLY A 177 11.95 12.74 24.77
CA GLY A 177 11.88 11.40 24.20
C GLY A 177 12.48 10.30 25.09
N TRP A 178 12.63 9.13 24.50
CA TRP A 178 13.26 7.94 25.09
C TRP A 178 14.47 7.53 24.28
N ASP A 179 15.61 7.37 24.95
CA ASP A 179 16.85 6.83 24.37
C ASP A 179 16.99 5.35 24.75
N PHE A 180 17.32 4.51 23.77
CA PHE A 180 17.32 3.05 23.92
C PHE A 180 18.74 2.50 23.77
N TYR A 181 19.26 1.85 24.83
CA TYR A 181 20.59 1.25 24.83
C TYR A 181 20.54 -0.27 24.97
N GLN A 182 21.56 -0.92 24.39
CA GLN A 182 21.93 -2.29 24.73
C GLN A 182 23.36 -2.27 25.27
N GLY A 183 23.50 -2.41 26.60
CA GLY A 183 24.78 -2.15 27.27
C GLY A 183 25.15 -0.66 27.17
N ALA A 184 26.36 -0.36 26.74
CA ALA A 184 26.84 1.02 26.53
C ALA A 184 26.58 1.56 25.11
N VAL A 185 25.87 0.82 24.25
CA VAL A 185 25.67 1.18 22.83
C VAL A 185 24.22 1.62 22.59
N GLY A 186 24.04 2.84 22.10
CA GLY A 186 22.74 3.36 21.67
C GLY A 186 22.20 2.59 20.46
N LYS A 187 20.96 2.13 20.56
CA LYS A 187 20.24 1.37 19.53
C LYS A 187 19.13 2.17 18.87
N GLY A 188 18.69 3.26 19.47
CA GLY A 188 17.70 4.12 18.84
C GLY A 188 17.08 5.12 19.79
N TYR A 189 16.21 5.95 19.24
CA TYR A 189 15.53 7.02 19.95
C TYR A 189 14.10 7.18 19.44
N VAL A 190 13.16 7.51 20.33
CA VAL A 190 11.81 7.97 19.95
C VAL A 190 11.52 9.27 20.66
N GLY A 191 11.19 10.31 19.92
CA GLY A 191 10.85 11.61 20.51
C GLY A 191 10.76 12.74 19.50
N VAL A 192 10.76 13.97 20.01
CA VAL A 192 10.60 15.18 19.20
C VAL A 192 11.86 16.04 19.35
N PRO A 193 12.81 15.98 18.41
CA PRO A 193 13.93 16.92 18.32
C PRO A 193 13.46 18.35 18.00
N ASP A 194 14.19 19.33 18.50
CA ASP A 194 14.00 20.72 18.09
C ASP A 194 14.73 21.05 16.77
N SER A 195 14.62 22.31 16.32
CA SER A 195 15.20 22.78 15.07
C SER A 195 16.74 22.82 15.05
N ALA A 196 17.39 22.68 16.22
CA ALA A 196 18.84 22.67 16.35
C ALA A 196 19.42 21.25 16.45
N ALA A 197 18.59 20.20 16.39
CA ALA A 197 19.04 18.82 16.44
C ALA A 197 19.68 18.36 15.11
N ASP A 198 20.68 17.48 15.21
CA ASP A 198 21.43 16.97 14.06
C ASP A 198 20.63 15.97 13.19
N ILE A 199 19.48 15.48 13.66
CA ILE A 199 18.57 14.58 12.92
C ILE A 199 17.11 14.97 13.12
N GLY A 200 16.32 14.95 12.04
CA GLY A 200 14.86 15.05 12.07
C GLY A 200 14.31 16.32 12.71
N ALA A 201 15.04 17.44 12.59
CA ALA A 201 14.65 18.74 13.13
C ALA A 201 13.19 19.11 12.80
N GLY A 202 12.34 19.28 13.82
CA GLY A 202 10.93 19.62 13.65
C GLY A 202 9.99 18.44 13.32
N GLU A 203 10.47 17.19 13.45
CA GLU A 203 9.70 15.98 13.17
C GLU A 203 9.49 15.13 14.44
N LEU A 204 8.46 14.28 14.46
CA LEU A 204 8.41 13.15 15.38
C LEU A 204 9.30 12.05 14.80
N VAL A 205 10.36 11.67 15.53
CA VAL A 205 11.33 10.70 15.02
C VAL A 205 11.20 9.35 15.72
N VAL A 206 11.32 8.29 14.92
CA VAL A 206 11.65 6.93 15.38
C VAL A 206 12.95 6.56 14.69
N PHE A 207 14.04 6.59 15.44
CA PHE A 207 15.40 6.49 14.93
C PHE A 207 16.06 5.19 15.38
N GLY A 208 16.71 4.49 14.44
CA GLY A 208 17.61 3.38 14.72
C GLY A 208 19.06 3.88 14.76
N GLY A 209 19.79 3.57 15.83
CA GLY A 209 21.20 3.91 15.98
C GLY A 209 22.08 3.22 14.94
N ALA A 210 23.37 3.58 14.89
CA ALA A 210 24.31 3.02 13.92
C ALA A 210 24.26 1.48 13.87
N GLY A 211 24.07 0.94 12.65
CA GLY A 211 23.96 -0.51 12.42
C GLY A 211 22.65 -1.16 12.91
N THR A 212 21.66 -0.38 13.35
CA THR A 212 20.40 -0.88 13.91
C THR A 212 19.26 -0.69 12.92
N LYS A 213 18.57 -1.78 12.57
CA LYS A 213 17.33 -1.72 11.78
C LYS A 213 16.17 -1.30 12.66
N THR A 214 15.24 -0.54 12.10
CA THR A 214 13.99 -0.17 12.77
C THR A 214 12.85 -0.99 12.17
N SER A 215 11.96 -1.57 12.99
CA SER A 215 10.90 -2.42 12.46
C SER A 215 9.60 -2.32 13.26
N LEU A 216 8.47 -2.45 12.57
CA LEU A 216 7.13 -2.53 13.14
C LEU A 216 6.66 -3.98 13.12
N TRP A 217 6.09 -4.44 14.24
CA TRP A 217 5.63 -5.82 14.41
C TRP A 217 4.18 -5.84 14.91
N ALA A 218 3.35 -6.67 14.29
CA ALA A 218 1.97 -6.93 14.71
C ALA A 218 1.81 -8.42 15.00
N GLY A 219 1.29 -8.78 16.17
CA GLY A 219 1.05 -10.19 16.53
C GLY A 219 2.30 -11.08 16.52
N ARG A 220 3.48 -10.52 16.83
CA ARG A 220 4.80 -11.19 16.73
C ARG A 220 5.25 -11.49 15.28
N THR A 221 4.56 -10.94 14.29
CA THR A 221 4.95 -10.96 12.89
C THR A 221 5.49 -9.59 12.49
N ARG A 222 6.62 -9.57 11.79
CA ARG A 222 7.23 -8.34 11.29
C ARG A 222 6.41 -7.81 10.11
N SER A 223 5.89 -6.60 10.23
CA SER A 223 5.11 -5.94 9.19
C SER A 223 6.00 -5.07 8.30
N VAL A 224 6.80 -4.17 8.90
CA VAL A 224 7.66 -3.21 8.18
C VAL A 224 9.07 -3.22 8.76
N THR A 225 10.07 -3.06 7.90
CA THR A 225 11.48 -2.86 8.26
C THR A 225 12.03 -1.67 7.51
N LEU A 226 12.71 -0.79 8.23
CA LEU A 226 13.66 0.18 7.68
C LEU A 226 15.06 -0.41 7.89
N ASP A 227 15.74 -0.74 6.79
CA ASP A 227 17.09 -1.29 6.87
C ASP A 227 18.15 -0.18 7.04
N ILE A 228 19.39 -0.59 7.31
CA ILE A 228 20.51 0.35 7.53
C ILE A 228 20.94 1.11 6.27
N GLY A 229 20.44 0.72 5.09
CA GLY A 229 20.68 1.40 3.82
C GLY A 229 19.55 2.36 3.42
N GLY A 230 18.57 2.59 4.31
CA GLY A 230 17.41 3.46 4.05
C GLY A 230 16.33 2.81 3.18
N ARG A 231 16.31 1.47 3.06
CA ARG A 231 15.31 0.73 2.29
C ARG A 231 14.16 0.26 3.17
N VAL A 232 12.96 0.22 2.60
CA VAL A 232 11.73 -0.24 3.24
C VAL A 232 11.43 -1.68 2.82
N GLY A 233 11.28 -2.58 3.79
CA GLY A 233 10.79 -3.93 3.59
C GLY A 233 9.41 -4.11 4.22
N ILE A 234 8.39 -4.47 3.44
CA ILE A 234 7.08 -4.90 3.93
C ILE A 234 7.03 -6.43 3.84
N GLY A 235 6.84 -7.11 4.98
CA GLY A 235 6.89 -8.58 5.06
C GLY A 235 8.29 -9.19 4.90
N THR A 236 9.35 -8.38 4.86
CA THR A 236 10.75 -8.84 4.77
C THR A 236 11.69 -8.02 5.64
N ALA A 237 12.74 -8.67 6.17
CA ALA A 237 13.79 -8.03 6.97
C ALA A 237 15.02 -7.61 6.13
N SER A 238 15.09 -8.05 4.87
CA SER A 238 16.23 -7.84 3.98
C SER A 238 15.73 -7.31 2.63
N PRO A 239 15.23 -6.06 2.59
CA PRO A 239 14.86 -5.45 1.32
C PRO A 239 16.07 -5.37 0.39
N THR A 240 15.88 -5.69 -0.88
CA THR A 240 16.93 -5.63 -1.91
C THR A 240 16.85 -4.32 -2.70
N GLY A 241 15.65 -3.82 -2.97
CA GLY A 241 15.39 -2.48 -3.53
C GLY A 241 14.89 -1.47 -2.50
N THR A 242 14.74 -0.20 -2.91
CA THR A 242 14.24 0.90 -2.06
C THR A 242 12.94 0.57 -1.33
N LEU A 243 12.02 -0.13 -2.01
CA LEU A 243 10.84 -0.75 -1.41
C LEU A 243 10.81 -2.21 -1.85
N THR A 244 10.74 -3.13 -0.89
CA THR A 244 10.53 -4.56 -1.15
C THR A 244 9.27 -5.00 -0.42
N VAL A 245 8.26 -5.48 -1.15
CA VAL A 245 7.02 -6.02 -0.58
C VAL A 245 6.98 -7.52 -0.82
N ARG A 246 6.80 -8.30 0.24
CA ARG A 246 6.74 -9.76 0.17
C ARG A 246 5.52 -10.26 0.94
N ALA A 247 4.66 -10.98 0.23
CA ALA A 247 3.55 -11.69 0.83
C ALA A 247 4.03 -12.84 1.75
N PRO A 248 3.29 -13.15 2.83
CA PRO A 248 3.66 -14.22 3.75
C PRO A 248 3.42 -15.62 3.16
N SER A 249 2.48 -15.77 2.21
CA SER A 249 2.22 -17.02 1.49
C SER A 249 1.88 -16.79 0.01
N LEU A 250 1.80 -17.88 -0.76
CA LEU A 250 1.37 -17.83 -2.17
C LEU A 250 -0.11 -17.51 -2.35
N ALA A 251 -0.94 -17.67 -1.31
CA ALA A 251 -2.37 -17.38 -1.37
C ALA A 251 -2.69 -15.88 -1.14
N ASP A 252 -1.71 -15.10 -0.69
CA ASP A 252 -1.92 -13.69 -0.37
C ASP A 252 -1.61 -12.80 -1.57
N ASN A 253 -2.30 -11.66 -1.66
CA ASN A 253 -1.92 -10.59 -2.57
C ASN A 253 -0.70 -9.83 -2.01
N ILE A 254 0.23 -9.47 -2.89
CA ILE A 254 1.44 -8.71 -2.54
C ILE A 254 1.08 -7.23 -2.39
N PHE A 255 0.29 -6.70 -3.31
CA PHE A 255 -0.08 -5.28 -3.32
C PHE A 255 -1.44 -5.09 -3.98
N GLU A 256 -2.27 -4.25 -3.37
CA GLU A 256 -3.62 -4.00 -3.83
C GLU A 256 -3.94 -2.50 -3.74
N VAL A 257 -4.59 -1.99 -4.78
CA VAL A 257 -5.11 -0.64 -4.83
C VAL A 257 -6.61 -0.74 -5.09
N TYR A 258 -7.40 -0.20 -4.19
CA TYR A 258 -8.86 -0.14 -4.28
C TYR A 258 -9.32 1.30 -4.45
N ASP A 259 -10.44 1.51 -5.12
CA ASP A 259 -11.16 2.79 -5.00
C ASP A 259 -11.97 2.87 -3.70
N ALA A 260 -12.60 4.03 -3.46
CA ALA A 260 -13.37 4.29 -2.25
C ALA A 260 -14.59 3.35 -2.07
N THR A 261 -14.99 2.61 -3.09
CA THR A 261 -16.09 1.63 -3.03
C THR A 261 -15.61 0.21 -2.74
N GLY A 262 -14.29 0.00 -2.64
CA GLY A 262 -13.68 -1.31 -2.45
C GLY A 262 -13.50 -2.10 -3.74
N PHE A 263 -13.59 -1.46 -4.91
CA PHE A 263 -13.30 -2.10 -6.19
C PHE A 263 -11.82 -1.98 -6.55
N PHE A 264 -11.16 -3.09 -6.90
CA PHE A 264 -9.73 -3.08 -7.19
C PHE A 264 -9.43 -2.31 -8.47
N LYS A 265 -8.29 -1.62 -8.51
CA LYS A 265 -7.75 -0.93 -9.70
C LYS A 265 -6.45 -1.56 -10.17
N PHE A 266 -5.66 -2.05 -9.22
CA PHE A 266 -4.41 -2.73 -9.47
C PHE A 266 -4.18 -3.77 -8.37
N VAL A 267 -3.93 -5.02 -8.76
CA VAL A 267 -3.61 -6.11 -7.84
C VAL A 267 -2.41 -6.86 -8.36
N VAL A 268 -1.46 -7.11 -7.47
CA VAL A 268 -0.31 -8.01 -7.70
C VAL A 268 -0.49 -9.20 -6.77
N THR A 269 -0.70 -10.38 -7.33
CA THR A 269 -0.87 -11.61 -6.56
C THR A 269 0.47 -12.33 -6.37
N SER A 270 0.56 -13.19 -5.35
CA SER A 270 1.75 -14.02 -5.15
C SER A 270 1.85 -15.19 -6.13
N GLU A 271 0.77 -15.51 -6.83
CA GLU A 271 0.73 -16.54 -7.88
C GLU A 271 1.25 -16.04 -9.24
N GLY A 272 1.68 -14.76 -9.30
CA GLY A 272 2.29 -14.17 -10.49
C GLY A 272 1.32 -13.42 -11.40
N TYR A 273 0.07 -13.21 -10.96
CA TYR A 273 -0.90 -12.42 -11.72
C TYR A 273 -0.79 -10.93 -11.37
N VAL A 274 -0.87 -10.09 -12.40
CA VAL A 274 -1.02 -8.64 -12.25
C VAL A 274 -2.31 -8.22 -12.95
N ALA A 275 -3.30 -7.78 -12.17
CA ALA A 275 -4.60 -7.37 -12.68
C ALA A 275 -4.69 -5.83 -12.71
N LEU A 276 -5.16 -5.28 -13.83
CA LEU A 276 -5.48 -3.87 -14.03
C LEU A 276 -6.96 -3.77 -14.39
N ALA A 277 -7.75 -3.11 -13.54
CA ALA A 277 -9.20 -3.14 -13.71
C ALA A 277 -9.74 -2.17 -14.77
N THR A 278 -9.06 -1.05 -15.04
CA THR A 278 -9.47 -0.10 -16.10
C THR A 278 -8.28 0.73 -16.59
N LEU A 279 -8.04 0.75 -17.90
CA LEU A 279 -7.07 1.64 -18.56
C LEU A 279 -7.85 2.76 -19.24
N ARG A 280 -7.56 4.03 -18.94
CA ARG A 280 -8.16 5.17 -19.66
C ARG A 280 -7.42 5.38 -20.99
N PRO A 281 -8.10 5.39 -22.15
CA PRO A 281 -7.45 5.72 -23.42
C PRO A 281 -7.57 7.23 -23.69
N GLU A 282 -6.46 7.95 -23.60
CA GLU A 282 -6.33 9.30 -24.17
C GLU A 282 -5.41 9.22 -25.40
N ALA A 283 -6.03 9.03 -26.57
CA ALA A 283 -5.51 9.20 -27.93
C ALA A 283 -4.57 8.12 -28.55
N SER A 284 -4.97 7.71 -29.78
CA SER A 284 -4.35 6.79 -30.75
C SER A 284 -4.31 5.30 -30.34
N THR A 285 -4.94 4.48 -31.17
CA THR A 285 -5.16 3.03 -31.01
C THR A 285 -3.90 2.27 -30.59
N LYS A 286 -3.82 1.90 -29.32
CA LYS A 286 -2.87 0.90 -28.79
C LYS A 286 -3.68 -0.19 -28.10
N HIS A 287 -3.64 -1.38 -28.67
CA HIS A 287 -4.24 -2.57 -28.06
C HIS A 287 -3.29 -3.12 -26.99
N ILE A 288 -3.86 -3.60 -25.89
CA ILE A 288 -3.15 -4.36 -24.87
C ILE A 288 -3.55 -5.81 -25.08
N CYS A 289 -2.63 -6.62 -25.58
CA CYS A 289 -2.83 -8.05 -25.80
C CYS A 289 -2.35 -8.85 -24.58
N PHE A 290 -3.08 -9.92 -24.29
CA PHE A 290 -2.64 -10.96 -23.37
C PHE A 290 -1.76 -11.96 -24.14
N ASN A 291 -0.49 -12.08 -23.75
CA ASN A 291 0.44 -13.02 -24.35
C ASN A 291 1.12 -13.83 -23.24
N SER A 292 0.91 -15.14 -23.23
CA SER A 292 1.55 -16.10 -22.31
C SER A 292 1.60 -15.63 -20.84
N GLY A 293 0.50 -15.05 -20.33
CA GLY A 293 0.41 -14.61 -18.93
C GLY A 293 0.70 -13.12 -18.68
N PHE A 294 1.07 -12.33 -19.69
CA PHE A 294 1.39 -10.91 -19.55
C PHE A 294 0.55 -10.01 -20.46
N LEU A 295 0.30 -8.79 -19.99
CA LEU A 295 -0.29 -7.71 -20.78
C LEU A 295 0.81 -6.97 -21.55
N SER A 296 0.77 -6.97 -22.88
CA SER A 296 1.75 -6.33 -23.76
C SER A 296 1.08 -5.39 -24.77
N GLN A 297 1.77 -4.34 -25.22
CA GLN A 297 1.29 -3.54 -26.35
C GLN A 297 1.51 -4.33 -27.64
N CYS A 298 0.47 -4.43 -28.48
CA CYS A 298 0.51 -5.15 -29.74
C CYS A 298 0.02 -4.26 -30.90
N SER A 299 0.73 -4.31 -32.03
CA SER A 299 0.36 -3.62 -33.27
C SER A 299 -0.50 -4.48 -34.19
N SER A 300 -0.71 -5.75 -33.85
CA SER A 300 -1.40 -6.74 -34.68
C SER A 300 -2.00 -7.83 -33.78
N ALA A 301 -3.13 -8.39 -34.20
CA ALA A 301 -3.90 -9.38 -33.47
C ALA A 301 -4.05 -10.64 -34.32
N ALA A 302 -3.83 -11.79 -33.68
CA ALA A 302 -3.98 -13.11 -34.27
C ALA A 302 -4.62 -14.06 -33.26
N GLU A 303 -5.33 -15.07 -33.74
CA GLU A 303 -6.01 -16.08 -32.93
C GLU A 303 -5.63 -17.47 -33.44
N TYR A 304 -5.42 -18.43 -32.52
CA TYR A 304 -5.20 -19.81 -32.91
C TYR A 304 -6.48 -20.40 -33.50
N VAL A 305 -6.41 -20.88 -34.75
CA VAL A 305 -7.53 -21.54 -35.42
C VAL A 305 -7.18 -22.98 -35.78
N PRO A 306 -8.15 -23.92 -35.70
CA PRO A 306 -7.94 -25.29 -36.16
C PRO A 306 -7.81 -25.34 -37.67
N THR A 307 -6.78 -26.02 -38.14
CA THR A 307 -6.43 -26.20 -39.55
C THR A 307 -6.61 -27.65 -39.96
N VAL A 308 -7.15 -27.90 -41.15
CA VAL A 308 -7.27 -29.25 -41.70
C VAL A 308 -6.52 -29.39 -43.02
N ALA A 309 -5.94 -30.57 -43.22
CA ALA A 309 -5.27 -30.94 -44.46
C ALA A 309 -6.27 -31.02 -45.62
N SER A 310 -5.77 -30.76 -46.82
CA SER A 310 -6.48 -31.07 -48.07
C SER A 310 -5.63 -32.02 -48.92
N ASP A 311 -6.18 -32.54 -50.01
CA ASP A 311 -5.41 -33.28 -51.02
C ASP A 311 -4.26 -32.45 -51.63
N LEU A 312 -4.24 -31.15 -51.36
CA LEU A 312 -3.25 -30.17 -51.81
C LEU A 312 -2.22 -29.82 -50.70
N GLY A 313 -2.15 -30.66 -49.67
CA GLY A 313 -1.23 -30.57 -48.54
C GLY A 313 -1.75 -29.75 -47.36
N ASP A 314 -0.97 -29.74 -46.28
CA ASP A 314 -1.29 -29.05 -45.02
C ASP A 314 -1.21 -27.52 -45.19
N PRO A 315 -2.10 -26.75 -44.52
CA PRO A 315 -1.96 -25.31 -44.42
C PRO A 315 -0.66 -24.90 -43.71
N GLU A 316 0.02 -23.90 -44.26
CA GLU A 316 1.32 -23.42 -43.80
C GLU A 316 1.31 -21.90 -43.58
N PRO A 317 2.28 -21.35 -42.84
CA PRO A 317 2.46 -19.91 -42.72
C PRO A 317 2.51 -19.19 -44.08
N GLY A 318 1.83 -18.05 -44.14
CA GLY A 318 1.63 -17.23 -45.33
C GLY A 318 0.47 -17.70 -46.23
N ASP A 319 -0.11 -18.88 -45.99
CA ASP A 319 -1.23 -19.36 -46.78
C ASP A 319 -2.49 -18.55 -46.48
N LEU A 320 -3.22 -18.24 -47.54
CA LEU A 320 -4.59 -17.78 -47.48
C LEU A 320 -5.53 -18.95 -47.21
N VAL A 321 -6.43 -18.78 -46.24
CA VAL A 321 -7.31 -19.86 -45.79
C VAL A 321 -8.78 -19.49 -45.82
N SER A 322 -9.59 -20.49 -46.11
CA SER A 322 -11.05 -20.43 -46.15
C SER A 322 -11.65 -21.39 -45.13
N ILE A 323 -12.88 -21.13 -44.69
CA ILE A 323 -13.65 -22.09 -43.88
C ILE A 323 -13.98 -23.30 -44.75
N VAL A 324 -13.65 -24.50 -44.27
CA VAL A 324 -13.88 -25.75 -45.01
C VAL A 324 -14.90 -26.69 -44.36
N GLY A 325 -15.18 -26.54 -43.07
CA GLY A 325 -16.14 -27.41 -42.39
C GLY A 325 -16.09 -27.31 -40.87
N VAL A 326 -16.74 -28.28 -40.20
CA VAL A 326 -16.78 -28.38 -38.74
C VAL A 326 -15.41 -28.75 -38.19
N ASN A 327 -15.04 -28.19 -37.04
CA ASN A 327 -13.80 -28.51 -36.36
C ASN A 327 -13.75 -30.00 -35.93
N PRO A 328 -12.82 -30.82 -36.47
CA PRO A 328 -12.74 -32.24 -36.15
C PRO A 328 -12.03 -32.51 -34.80
N TYR A 329 -11.45 -31.50 -34.16
CA TYR A 329 -10.62 -31.66 -32.96
C TYR A 329 -11.38 -31.52 -31.64
N GLY A 330 -12.71 -31.35 -31.68
CA GLY A 330 -13.57 -31.39 -30.50
C GLY A 330 -13.48 -30.15 -29.58
N ASP A 331 -13.08 -29.00 -30.12
CA ASP A 331 -13.10 -27.72 -29.38
C ASP A 331 -14.41 -26.98 -29.65
N GLU A 332 -15.24 -26.82 -28.61
CA GLU A 332 -16.52 -26.10 -28.67
C GLU A 332 -16.33 -24.59 -28.90
N HIS A 333 -15.15 -24.02 -28.64
CA HIS A 333 -14.88 -22.58 -28.82
C HIS A 333 -14.54 -22.23 -30.27
N ALA A 334 -14.06 -23.20 -31.07
CA ALA A 334 -13.77 -23.03 -32.48
C ALA A 334 -14.63 -24.01 -33.31
N PRO A 335 -15.86 -23.65 -33.73
CA PRO A 335 -16.81 -24.60 -34.34
C PRO A 335 -16.47 -24.99 -35.78
N PHE A 336 -15.53 -24.28 -36.42
CA PHE A 336 -15.13 -24.51 -37.80
C PHE A 336 -13.61 -24.70 -37.90
N ALA A 337 -13.18 -25.41 -38.94
CA ALA A 337 -11.78 -25.50 -39.34
C ALA A 337 -11.52 -24.72 -40.63
N VAL A 338 -10.27 -24.30 -40.79
CA VAL A 338 -9.78 -23.61 -41.98
C VAL A 338 -8.84 -24.50 -42.79
N GLY A 339 -8.87 -24.34 -44.11
CA GLY A 339 -7.97 -25.01 -45.04
C GLY A 339 -7.48 -24.02 -46.11
N LYS A 340 -6.46 -24.40 -46.89
CA LYS A 340 -5.96 -23.57 -48.00
C LYS A 340 -7.13 -23.13 -48.89
N SER A 341 -7.20 -21.84 -49.22
CA SER A 341 -8.16 -21.37 -50.21
C SER A 341 -7.82 -21.97 -51.58
N THR A 342 -8.77 -22.62 -52.26
CA THR A 342 -8.52 -23.30 -53.54
C THR A 342 -9.20 -22.63 -54.73
N GLN A 343 -10.03 -21.63 -54.48
CA GLN A 343 -10.80 -20.92 -55.50
C GLN A 343 -10.41 -19.45 -55.54
N ALA A 344 -10.28 -18.92 -56.76
CA ALA A 344 -10.17 -17.50 -56.99
C ALA A 344 -11.45 -16.80 -56.49
N CYS A 345 -11.29 -15.72 -55.71
CA CYS A 345 -12.41 -14.94 -55.18
C CYS A 345 -13.40 -15.75 -54.32
N ASP A 346 -12.83 -16.63 -53.48
CA ASP A 346 -13.56 -17.45 -52.53
C ASP A 346 -14.35 -16.58 -51.54
N GLN A 347 -15.63 -16.91 -51.36
CA GLN A 347 -16.53 -16.21 -50.45
C GLN A 347 -16.30 -16.62 -48.98
N ASN A 348 -15.77 -17.82 -48.76
CA ASN A 348 -15.49 -18.37 -47.43
C ASN A 348 -14.09 -17.99 -46.91
N LEU A 349 -13.41 -17.05 -47.58
CA LEU A 349 -12.09 -16.57 -47.20
C LEU A 349 -12.06 -15.95 -45.80
N VAL A 350 -11.06 -16.29 -44.98
CA VAL A 350 -11.00 -15.90 -43.55
C VAL A 350 -9.74 -15.11 -43.20
N GLY A 351 -8.59 -15.42 -43.77
CA GLY A 351 -7.35 -14.77 -43.36
C GLY A 351 -6.08 -15.41 -43.89
N PHE A 352 -4.96 -14.94 -43.36
CA PHE A 352 -3.63 -15.48 -43.63
C PHE A 352 -3.18 -16.27 -42.39
N LEU A 353 -2.60 -17.45 -42.61
CA LEU A 353 -1.91 -18.17 -41.54
C LEU A 353 -0.55 -17.55 -41.27
N LEU A 354 -0.15 -17.56 -40.01
CA LEU A 354 1.13 -17.01 -39.57
C LEU A 354 2.05 -18.13 -39.12
N LYS A 355 3.32 -17.78 -38.94
CA LYS A 355 4.26 -18.70 -38.30
C LYS A 355 3.78 -19.01 -36.88
N PRO A 356 3.75 -20.28 -36.45
CA PRO A 356 3.32 -20.65 -35.10
C PRO A 356 4.21 -20.06 -33.98
N GLU A 357 5.40 -19.55 -34.34
CA GLU A 357 6.32 -18.78 -33.47
C GLU A 357 5.79 -17.38 -33.12
N LEU A 358 4.82 -16.85 -33.89
CA LEU A 358 4.13 -15.62 -33.57
C LEU A 358 3.00 -15.94 -32.59
N SER A 359 3.08 -15.37 -31.39
CA SER A 359 2.05 -15.53 -30.36
C SER A 359 0.68 -15.06 -30.87
N ALA A 360 -0.34 -15.90 -30.67
CA ALA A 360 -1.75 -15.61 -30.91
C ALA A 360 -2.55 -15.73 -29.61
N ASP A 361 -3.73 -15.14 -29.58
CA ASP A 361 -4.72 -15.36 -28.54
C ASP A 361 -5.38 -16.75 -28.71
N GLY A 362 -5.93 -17.28 -27.62
CA GLY A 362 -6.47 -18.63 -27.54
C GLY A 362 -5.43 -19.72 -27.24
N ASN A 363 -5.89 -20.95 -27.05
CA ASN A 363 -5.04 -22.09 -26.72
C ASN A 363 -4.63 -22.85 -27.97
N LYS A 364 -3.32 -23.04 -28.19
CA LYS A 364 -2.84 -24.05 -29.15
C LYS A 364 -3.05 -25.44 -28.56
N LEU A 365 -4.19 -26.07 -28.85
CA LEU A 365 -4.55 -27.37 -28.26
C LEU A 365 -3.70 -28.52 -28.79
N ASN A 366 -3.30 -28.46 -30.06
CA ASN A 366 -2.42 -29.44 -30.71
C ASN A 366 -1.75 -28.81 -31.95
N ASP A 367 -0.99 -29.60 -32.70
CA ASP A 367 -0.25 -29.11 -33.87
C ASP A 367 -1.11 -28.75 -35.09
N HIS A 368 -2.41 -29.03 -35.03
CA HIS A 368 -3.38 -28.57 -36.02
C HIS A 368 -3.98 -27.21 -35.68
N TYR A 369 -3.37 -26.42 -34.79
CA TYR A 369 -3.75 -25.04 -34.52
C TYR A 369 -2.63 -24.11 -34.97
N LEU A 370 -2.94 -23.24 -35.93
CA LEU A 370 -2.04 -22.22 -36.44
C LEU A 370 -2.61 -20.81 -36.19
N PRO A 371 -1.77 -19.80 -35.94
CA PRO A 371 -2.26 -18.44 -35.76
C PRO A 371 -2.85 -17.88 -37.06
N LEU A 372 -4.05 -17.33 -36.98
CA LEU A 372 -4.74 -16.62 -38.06
C LEU A 372 -4.61 -15.12 -37.84
N ALA A 373 -4.16 -14.40 -38.87
CA ALA A 373 -4.16 -12.94 -38.89
C ALA A 373 -5.61 -12.39 -38.86
N ILE A 374 -5.95 -11.64 -37.81
CA ILE A 374 -7.24 -10.94 -37.69
C ILE A 374 -7.10 -9.48 -38.15
N TYR A 375 -6.10 -8.79 -37.60
CA TYR A 375 -5.90 -7.37 -37.84
C TYR A 375 -4.44 -6.97 -37.67
N GLY A 376 -3.87 -6.20 -38.60
CA GLY A 376 -2.50 -5.70 -38.51
C GLY A 376 -1.60 -6.16 -39.65
N TYR A 377 -0.29 -6.22 -39.42
CA TYR A 377 0.72 -6.33 -40.46
C TYR A 377 1.27 -7.75 -40.55
N PHE A 378 1.04 -8.44 -41.68
CA PHE A 378 1.38 -9.85 -41.81
C PHE A 378 1.89 -10.25 -43.20
N PRO A 379 2.79 -11.25 -43.27
CA PRO A 379 3.25 -11.81 -44.53
C PRO A 379 2.16 -12.66 -45.20
N ALA A 380 2.03 -12.51 -46.51
CA ALA A 380 1.04 -13.20 -47.35
C ALA A 380 1.69 -13.80 -48.59
N LYS A 381 1.43 -15.08 -48.89
CA LYS A 381 1.79 -15.68 -50.18
C LYS A 381 0.88 -15.10 -51.27
N VAL A 382 1.47 -14.66 -52.38
CA VAL A 382 0.74 -14.02 -53.50
C VAL A 382 1.20 -14.53 -54.88
N THR A 383 0.25 -14.56 -55.82
CA THR A 383 0.49 -14.80 -57.26
C THR A 383 0.31 -13.52 -58.07
N LEU A 384 0.70 -13.57 -59.35
CA LEU A 384 0.43 -12.52 -60.33
C LEU A 384 -0.75 -12.85 -61.26
N GLU A 385 -1.67 -13.72 -60.85
CA GLU A 385 -2.81 -14.17 -61.68
C GLU A 385 -3.64 -12.98 -62.21
N ASN A 386 -3.73 -11.89 -61.43
CA ASN A 386 -4.40 -10.63 -61.81
C ASN A 386 -3.42 -9.47 -62.06
N GLY A 387 -2.18 -9.78 -62.46
CA GLY A 387 -1.13 -8.80 -62.76
C GLY A 387 -0.24 -8.44 -61.58
N LEU A 388 0.59 -7.41 -61.79
CA LEU A 388 1.52 -6.89 -60.77
C LEU A 388 0.75 -6.36 -59.56
N ILE A 389 1.25 -6.66 -58.37
CA ILE A 389 0.70 -6.12 -57.11
C ILE A 389 1.48 -4.86 -56.77
N LYS A 390 0.77 -3.79 -56.42
CA LYS A 390 1.32 -2.53 -55.94
C LYS A 390 0.87 -2.26 -54.52
N ARG A 391 1.67 -1.51 -53.76
CA ARG A 391 1.27 -1.01 -52.44
C ARG A 391 -0.11 -0.33 -52.52
N GLY A 392 -1.03 -0.73 -51.65
CA GLY A 392 -2.41 -0.29 -51.58
C GLY A 392 -3.39 -1.16 -52.37
N ASP A 393 -2.91 -2.12 -53.17
CA ASP A 393 -3.81 -3.02 -53.89
C ASP A 393 -4.55 -3.97 -52.93
N PRO A 394 -5.86 -4.20 -53.14
CA PRO A 394 -6.61 -5.16 -52.36
C PRO A 394 -6.19 -6.60 -52.70
N ILE A 395 -6.10 -7.45 -51.69
CA ILE A 395 -5.73 -8.87 -51.81
C ILE A 395 -6.95 -9.77 -51.55
N THR A 396 -7.18 -10.74 -52.44
CA THR A 396 -8.20 -11.81 -52.38
C THR A 396 -7.55 -13.17 -52.65
N SER A 397 -8.25 -14.29 -52.48
CA SER A 397 -7.77 -15.61 -52.91
C SER A 397 -7.62 -15.74 -54.41
N SER A 398 -6.60 -16.49 -54.84
CA SER A 398 -6.32 -16.85 -56.23
C SER A 398 -6.76 -18.28 -56.55
N SER A 399 -6.63 -18.69 -57.82
CA SER A 399 -6.86 -20.09 -58.21
C SER A 399 -5.75 -21.04 -57.72
N LYS A 400 -4.59 -20.50 -57.33
CA LYS A 400 -3.48 -21.25 -56.76
C LYS A 400 -3.73 -21.51 -55.26
N PRO A 401 -3.74 -22.77 -54.81
CA PRO A 401 -4.06 -23.11 -53.43
C PRO A 401 -3.22 -22.37 -52.39
N GLY A 402 -3.87 -21.64 -51.47
CA GLY A 402 -3.23 -20.89 -50.40
C GLY A 402 -2.57 -19.57 -50.82
N TYR A 403 -2.66 -19.15 -52.08
CA TYR A 403 -2.08 -17.88 -52.52
C TYR A 403 -3.15 -16.81 -52.72
N GLY A 404 -2.83 -15.60 -52.30
CA GLY A 404 -3.59 -14.40 -52.66
C GLY A 404 -3.23 -13.86 -54.04
N MET A 405 -4.06 -12.98 -54.57
CA MET A 405 -3.80 -12.20 -55.77
C MET A 405 -4.44 -10.81 -55.62
N LYS A 406 -4.07 -9.88 -56.50
CA LYS A 406 -4.76 -8.59 -56.62
C LYS A 406 -6.25 -8.83 -56.91
N ALA A 407 -7.13 -8.19 -56.13
CA ALA A 407 -8.56 -8.21 -56.39
C ALA A 407 -8.92 -7.17 -57.47
N ILE A 408 -9.46 -7.62 -58.60
CA ILE A 408 -9.85 -6.78 -59.75
C ILE A 408 -11.36 -6.80 -60.04
N SER A 409 -12.15 -7.48 -59.19
CA SER A 409 -13.59 -7.61 -59.35
C SER A 409 -14.26 -7.73 -57.97
N ALA A 410 -15.55 -8.10 -57.91
CA ALA A 410 -16.32 -8.20 -56.67
C ALA A 410 -15.94 -9.43 -55.83
N CYS A 411 -14.70 -9.47 -55.36
CA CYS A 411 -14.14 -10.53 -54.52
C CYS A 411 -14.10 -10.09 -53.06
N LYS A 412 -14.08 -11.07 -52.15
CA LYS A 412 -13.87 -10.81 -50.72
C LYS A 412 -12.42 -10.38 -50.49
N ILE A 413 -12.22 -9.15 -50.02
CA ILE A 413 -10.90 -8.62 -49.72
C ILE A 413 -10.55 -8.98 -48.29
N ILE A 414 -9.33 -9.48 -48.08
CA ILE A 414 -8.84 -9.89 -46.77
C ILE A 414 -7.74 -8.98 -46.20
N GLY A 415 -7.18 -8.14 -47.07
CA GLY A 415 -6.23 -7.10 -46.68
C GLY A 415 -5.76 -6.28 -47.87
N TYR A 416 -4.87 -5.33 -47.59
CA TYR A 416 -4.27 -4.47 -48.61
C TYR A 416 -2.75 -4.64 -48.62
N ALA A 417 -2.17 -4.75 -49.82
CA ALA A 417 -0.73 -4.87 -50.00
C ALA A 417 0.00 -3.66 -49.44
N LEU A 418 1.12 -3.89 -48.75
CA LEU A 418 2.00 -2.85 -48.23
C LEU A 418 3.31 -2.77 -49.01
N GLU A 419 3.50 -3.67 -49.97
CA GLU A 419 4.69 -3.82 -50.80
C GLU A 419 4.28 -4.13 -52.24
N ASP A 420 5.16 -3.81 -53.18
CA ASP A 420 5.00 -4.18 -54.58
C ASP A 420 5.45 -5.64 -54.79
N ALA A 421 4.77 -6.38 -55.67
CA ALA A 421 5.17 -7.71 -56.13
C ALA A 421 5.23 -7.78 -57.65
N ASP A 422 6.38 -8.17 -58.19
CA ASP A 422 6.65 -8.38 -59.62
C ASP A 422 6.93 -9.85 -59.99
N ARG A 423 6.82 -10.74 -59.00
CA ARG A 423 6.89 -12.20 -59.13
C ARG A 423 6.06 -12.83 -58.02
N GLU A 424 5.72 -14.11 -58.18
CA GLU A 424 5.11 -14.87 -57.10
C GLU A 424 6.06 -14.96 -55.90
N GLY A 425 5.50 -14.88 -54.69
CA GLY A 425 6.29 -14.87 -53.47
C GLY A 425 5.49 -14.45 -52.26
N THR A 426 6.17 -13.91 -51.25
CA THR A 426 5.56 -13.39 -50.03
C THR A 426 5.70 -11.88 -49.98
N ILE A 427 4.62 -11.17 -49.64
CA ILE A 427 4.62 -9.71 -49.43
C ILE A 427 4.00 -9.36 -48.07
N GLN A 428 4.28 -8.17 -47.56
CA GLN A 428 3.54 -7.63 -46.41
C GLN A 428 2.15 -7.14 -46.81
N VAL A 429 1.16 -7.50 -46.00
CA VAL A 429 -0.25 -7.11 -46.14
C VAL A 429 -0.76 -6.55 -44.82
N PHE A 430 -1.55 -5.48 -44.89
CA PHE A 430 -2.38 -5.06 -43.77
C PHE A 430 -3.65 -5.91 -43.77
N ALA A 431 -3.70 -6.92 -42.90
CA ALA A 431 -4.89 -7.73 -42.70
C ALA A 431 -5.98 -6.87 -42.07
N GLN A 432 -7.12 -6.84 -42.73
CA GLN A 432 -8.33 -6.20 -42.24
C GLN A 432 -9.50 -7.01 -42.77
N GLN A 433 -10.14 -7.78 -41.90
CA GLN A 433 -11.41 -8.44 -42.19
C GLN A 433 -12.52 -7.41 -42.30
N SER A 434 -12.55 -6.68 -43.41
CA SER A 434 -13.71 -5.90 -43.82
C SER A 434 -14.19 -6.48 -45.14
N GLU A 435 -15.48 -6.79 -45.22
CA GLU A 435 -16.15 -7.16 -46.46
C GLU A 435 -16.24 -5.92 -47.38
N SER A 436 -15.07 -5.44 -47.80
CA SER A 436 -14.94 -4.31 -48.69
C SER A 436 -15.11 -4.83 -50.11
N ALA A 437 -16.11 -4.31 -50.82
CA ALA A 437 -16.13 -4.46 -52.28
C ALA A 437 -14.88 -3.77 -52.85
N ALA A 438 -14.22 -4.36 -53.85
CA ALA A 438 -13.04 -3.80 -54.48
C ALA A 438 -13.24 -2.30 -54.82
N PRO A 439 -12.19 -1.45 -54.75
CA PRO A 439 -12.31 -0.01 -55.01
C PRO A 439 -13.00 0.32 -56.33
N GLU A 440 -12.77 -0.50 -57.37
CA GLU A 440 -13.42 -0.39 -58.67
C GLU A 440 -14.92 -0.71 -58.60
N VAL A 441 -15.36 -1.65 -57.77
CA VAL A 441 -16.78 -1.97 -57.54
C VAL A 441 -17.45 -0.89 -56.69
N ALA A 442 -16.75 -0.32 -55.72
CA ALA A 442 -17.22 0.84 -54.96
C ALA A 442 -17.37 2.07 -55.86
N ALA A 443 -16.38 2.31 -56.74
CA ALA A 443 -16.40 3.36 -57.74
C ALA A 443 -17.54 3.14 -58.75
N LEU A 444 -17.73 1.91 -59.25
CA LEU A 444 -18.82 1.59 -60.17
C LEU A 444 -20.19 1.76 -59.50
N ARG A 445 -20.36 1.33 -58.24
CA ARG A 445 -21.59 1.59 -57.46
C ARG A 445 -21.84 3.08 -57.29
N SER A 446 -20.80 3.89 -57.12
CA SER A 446 -20.92 5.35 -57.03
C SER A 446 -21.32 5.98 -58.38
N GLN A 447 -20.73 5.52 -59.49
CA GLN A 447 -21.06 5.97 -60.84
C GLN A 447 -22.49 5.60 -61.22
N VAL A 448 -22.94 4.38 -60.91
CA VAL A 448 -24.33 3.96 -61.16
C VAL A 448 -25.32 4.82 -60.38
N ARG A 449 -25.00 5.24 -59.15
CA ARG A 449 -25.84 6.20 -58.39
C ARG A 449 -25.84 7.59 -59.03
N ALA A 450 -24.68 8.09 -59.43
CA ALA A 450 -24.55 9.39 -60.10
C ALA A 450 -25.33 9.43 -61.43
N LEU A 451 -25.18 8.40 -62.27
CA LEU A 451 -25.92 8.24 -63.53
C LEU A 451 -27.43 8.17 -63.31
N ARG A 452 -27.89 7.46 -62.27
CA ARG A 452 -29.33 7.43 -61.93
C ARG A 452 -29.84 8.80 -61.54
N GLN A 453 -29.05 9.60 -60.84
CA GLN A 453 -29.42 10.94 -60.42
C GLN A 453 -29.39 11.94 -61.59
N GLU A 454 -28.40 11.83 -62.47
CA GLU A 454 -28.31 12.63 -63.69
C GLU A 454 -29.49 12.33 -64.64
N ASN A 455 -29.86 11.06 -64.80
CA ASN A 455 -31.05 10.66 -65.55
C ASN A 455 -32.35 11.23 -64.95
N ALA A 456 -32.46 11.27 -63.62
CA ALA A 456 -33.61 11.89 -62.96
C ALA A 456 -33.69 13.42 -63.19
N VAL A 457 -32.53 14.11 -63.18
CA VAL A 457 -32.45 15.56 -63.45
C VAL A 457 -32.73 15.86 -64.93
N LEU A 458 -32.21 15.04 -65.85
CA LEU A 458 -32.48 15.16 -67.28
C LEU A 458 -33.97 14.96 -67.60
N ALA A 459 -34.62 13.98 -66.96
CA ALA A 459 -36.06 13.79 -67.09
C ALA A 459 -36.84 15.03 -66.64
N ALA A 460 -36.49 15.61 -65.50
CA ALA A 460 -37.11 16.85 -65.01
C ALA A 460 -36.87 18.07 -65.93
N ARG A 461 -35.68 18.18 -66.54
CA ARG A 461 -35.38 19.24 -67.53
C ARG A 461 -36.17 19.08 -68.82
N LEU A 462 -36.35 17.85 -69.29
CA LEU A 462 -37.20 17.53 -70.44
C LEU A 462 -38.64 17.97 -70.19
N GLU A 463 -39.19 17.68 -69.01
CA GLU A 463 -40.52 18.17 -68.62
C GLU A 463 -40.57 19.70 -68.54
N ALA A 464 -39.54 20.35 -67.98
CA ALA A 464 -39.47 21.80 -67.88
C ALA A 464 -39.36 22.52 -69.24
N MET A 465 -38.77 21.88 -70.26
CA MET A 465 -38.72 22.42 -71.63
C MET A 465 -40.02 22.16 -72.41
N ALA A 466 -40.84 21.19 -72.00
CA ALA A 466 -42.11 20.91 -72.66
C ALA A 466 -43.11 22.07 -72.48
N GLU A 467 -43.12 22.73 -71.32
CA GLU A 467 -44.01 23.87 -71.01
C GLU A 467 -43.79 25.09 -71.94
N PRO A 468 -42.57 25.65 -72.05
CA PRO A 468 -42.29 26.75 -72.97
C PRO A 468 -42.51 26.39 -74.43
N ASN A 469 -42.21 25.15 -74.83
CA ASN A 469 -42.42 24.70 -76.21
C ASN A 469 -43.91 24.64 -76.54
N ARG A 470 -44.76 24.12 -75.65
CA ARG A 470 -46.22 24.20 -75.83
C ARG A 470 -46.71 25.65 -75.89
N ALA A 471 -46.14 26.53 -75.06
CA ALA A 471 -46.49 27.96 -75.10
C ALA A 471 -46.03 28.64 -76.40
N LEU A 472 -44.88 28.24 -76.95
CA LEU A 472 -44.37 28.73 -78.22
C LEU A 472 -45.23 28.22 -79.38
N GLU A 473 -45.60 26.94 -79.38
CA GLU A 473 -46.54 26.34 -80.35
C GLU A 473 -47.90 27.06 -80.31
N ALA A 474 -48.42 27.37 -79.12
CA ALA A 474 -49.66 28.14 -78.97
C ALA A 474 -49.53 29.58 -79.51
N ARG A 475 -48.37 30.23 -79.29
CA ARG A 475 -48.10 31.57 -79.83
C ARG A 475 -47.95 31.56 -81.35
N LEU A 476 -47.25 30.56 -81.90
CA LEU A 476 -47.12 30.35 -83.35
C LEU A 476 -48.50 30.20 -83.99
N SER A 477 -49.34 29.33 -83.42
CA SER A 477 -50.72 29.16 -83.91
C SER A 477 -51.54 30.46 -83.84
N ALA A 478 -51.40 31.25 -82.77
CA ALA A 478 -52.06 32.55 -82.67
C ALA A 478 -51.54 33.58 -83.69
N LEU A 479 -50.24 33.55 -83.99
CA LEU A 479 -49.60 34.41 -85.00
C LEU A 479 -50.04 34.02 -86.41
N GLU A 480 -50.13 32.73 -86.72
CA GLU A 480 -50.68 32.23 -87.98
C GLU A 480 -52.12 32.71 -88.19
N GLN A 481 -52.99 32.58 -87.17
CA GLN A 481 -54.36 33.11 -87.22
C GLN A 481 -54.42 34.64 -87.37
N ALA A 482 -53.47 35.38 -86.78
CA ALA A 482 -53.42 36.83 -86.92
C ALA A 482 -52.94 37.25 -88.32
N LEU A 483 -51.99 36.50 -88.89
CA LEU A 483 -51.50 36.71 -90.26
C LEU A 483 -52.63 36.46 -91.27
N GLU A 484 -53.40 35.38 -91.10
CA GLU A 484 -54.58 35.10 -91.92
C GLU A 484 -55.60 36.25 -91.88
N ARG A 485 -55.94 36.73 -90.68
CA ARG A 485 -56.82 37.92 -90.54
C ARG A 485 -56.25 39.17 -91.20
N HIS A 486 -54.94 39.40 -91.09
CA HIS A 486 -54.31 40.56 -91.71
C HIS A 486 -54.30 40.45 -93.25
N THR A 487 -54.17 39.25 -93.81
CA THR A 487 -54.33 39.02 -95.25
C THR A 487 -55.77 39.24 -95.70
N GLU A 488 -56.78 38.82 -94.92
CA GLU A 488 -58.19 39.10 -95.20
C GLU A 488 -58.49 40.61 -95.16
N VAL A 489 -58.00 41.34 -94.13
CA VAL A 489 -58.16 42.80 -94.03
C VAL A 489 -57.47 43.52 -95.19
N ARG A 490 -56.29 43.05 -95.64
CA ARG A 490 -55.60 43.63 -96.80
C ARG A 490 -56.37 43.40 -98.09
N GLN A 491 -56.98 42.22 -98.27
CA GLN A 491 -57.87 41.95 -99.40
C GLN A 491 -59.15 42.84 -99.35
N ALA A 492 -59.72 43.06 -98.17
CA ALA A 492 -60.86 43.97 -97.97
C ALA A 492 -60.48 45.47 -98.15
N GLY A 493 -59.27 45.86 -97.78
CA GLY A 493 -58.73 47.21 -98.03
C GLY A 493 -58.48 47.47 -99.52
N LEU A 494 -57.98 46.47 -100.24
CA LEU A 494 -57.81 46.55 -101.69
C LEU A 494 -59.15 46.60 -102.43
N SER A 495 -60.16 45.85 -101.99
CA SER A 495 -61.51 45.90 -102.60
C SER A 495 -62.24 47.23 -102.32
N SER A 496 -62.02 47.86 -101.16
CA SER A 496 -62.59 49.19 -100.85
C SER A 496 -61.86 50.35 -101.54
N SER A 497 -60.55 50.23 -101.81
CA SER A 497 -59.80 51.23 -102.59
C SER A 497 -60.11 51.21 -104.10
N LEU A 498 -60.61 50.07 -104.61
CA LEU A 498 -61.11 49.93 -105.98
C LEU A 498 -62.60 50.28 -106.11
N GLY A 499 -63.28 50.62 -104.99
CA GLY A 499 -64.70 50.98 -104.97
C GLY A 499 -65.00 52.48 -104.96
N ASN A 500 -63.99 53.34 -104.82
CA ASN A 500 -64.16 54.81 -104.80
C ASN A 500 -63.18 55.48 -105.76
N GLY A 501 -63.41 55.30 -107.06
CA GLY A 501 -62.62 55.96 -108.10
C GLY A 501 -62.90 55.44 -109.51
N PHE A 502 -64.11 55.72 -110.01
CA PHE A 502 -64.58 55.65 -111.41
C PHE A 502 -64.67 54.30 -112.12
#